data_AF-A0A2V9S4U3-F1
#
_entry.id   AF-A0A2V9S4U3-F1
#
_cell.length_a   1.000
_cell.length_b   1.000
_cell.length_c   1.000
_cell.angle_alpha   90.00
_cell.angle_beta   90.00
_cell.angle_gamma   90.00
#
_symmetry.space_group_name_H-M   'P 1'
#
loop_
_entity.id
_entity.type
_entity.pdbx_description
1 polymer ?
#
loop_
_entity_poly.entity_id
_entity_poly.type
_entity_poly.pdbx_seq_one_letter_code
_entity_poly.pdbx_strand_id
1 'polypeptide(L)'
;MAKAADKKQKNTPPQVNKGRHESQCSVCRHAQREEIEQEFLTWKSPDKIAETFKVCRDSIYRHARAFDLLEPRRHNVRFALERIIERAGDVEVNANAVVSAVATYSKLNGSGQWIDRRETIDLNDMFARMTEDEMGRYASKGELPTWFTSVVGATETNSQRGKNER
;
A
#
# COMPACT_ATOMS: atom_id res chain seq x y z
N MET A 1 -22.61 18.49 46.29
CA MET A 1 -21.96 18.78 45.00
C MET A 1 -21.40 17.48 44.45
N ALA A 2 -22.11 16.83 43.52
CA ALA A 2 -21.67 15.59 42.89
C ALA A 2 -21.21 15.92 41.46
N LYS A 3 -19.94 15.65 41.14
CA LYS A 3 -19.46 15.66 39.75
C LYS A 3 -19.48 14.23 39.22
N ALA A 4 -20.30 14.03 38.20
CA ALA A 4 -20.44 12.79 37.46
C ALA A 4 -19.14 12.44 36.73
N ALA A 5 -18.73 11.18 36.81
CA ALA A 5 -17.64 10.61 36.06
C ALA A 5 -18.10 10.34 34.61
N ASP A 6 -17.40 10.97 33.67
CA ASP A 6 -17.63 10.86 32.24
C ASP A 6 -17.16 9.47 31.72
N LYS A 7 -18.12 8.57 31.44
CA LYS A 7 -17.87 7.26 30.85
C LYS A 7 -17.72 7.41 29.33
N LYS A 8 -16.49 7.57 28.85
CA LYS A 8 -16.15 7.47 27.43
C LYS A 8 -16.08 5.99 27.00
N GLN A 9 -17.23 5.39 26.74
CA GLN A 9 -17.32 4.06 26.12
C GLN A 9 -16.75 4.13 24.69
N LYS A 10 -15.61 3.46 24.47
CA LYS A 10 -15.01 3.30 23.15
C LYS A 10 -15.89 2.33 22.34
N ASN A 11 -16.36 2.80 21.18
CA ASN A 11 -17.07 2.03 20.16
C ASN A 11 -16.12 0.97 19.55
N THR A 12 -16.00 -0.19 20.18
CA THR A 12 -15.35 -1.35 19.57
C THR A 12 -16.40 -2.05 18.70
N PRO A 13 -16.16 -2.25 17.39
CA PRO A 13 -17.10 -3.00 16.56
C PRO A 13 -17.31 -4.40 17.17
N PRO A 14 -18.54 -4.94 17.11
CA PRO A 14 -18.84 -6.22 17.72
C PRO A 14 -17.95 -7.29 17.10
N GLN A 15 -17.12 -7.91 17.93
CA GLN A 15 -16.23 -8.97 17.51
C GLN A 15 -17.08 -10.14 17.02
N VAL A 16 -16.95 -10.52 15.74
CA VAL A 16 -17.75 -11.60 15.16
C VAL A 16 -17.33 -12.91 15.82
N ASN A 17 -18.29 -13.61 16.43
CA ASN A 17 -18.04 -14.95 16.96
C ASN A 17 -17.75 -15.90 15.79
N LYS A 18 -16.47 -16.29 15.64
CA LYS A 18 -15.99 -17.10 14.52
C LYS A 18 -16.69 -18.46 14.42
N GLY A 19 -16.90 -19.15 15.54
CA GLY A 19 -17.58 -20.45 15.55
C GLY A 19 -19.03 -20.36 15.06
N ARG A 20 -19.79 -19.34 15.50
CA ARG A 20 -21.15 -19.10 14.95
C ARG A 20 -21.09 -18.78 13.46
N HIS A 21 -20.13 -17.94 13.05
CA HIS A 21 -19.97 -17.56 11.64
C HIS A 21 -19.66 -18.77 10.76
N GLU A 22 -18.74 -19.63 11.17
CA GLU A 22 -18.34 -20.84 10.41
C GLU A 22 -19.52 -21.77 10.15
N SER A 23 -20.44 -21.93 11.10
CA SER A 23 -21.64 -22.75 10.91
C SER A 23 -22.66 -22.18 9.89
N GLN A 24 -22.68 -20.84 9.72
CA GLN A 24 -23.70 -20.13 8.93
C GLN A 24 -23.18 -19.56 7.60
N CYS A 25 -21.87 -19.42 7.43
CA CYS A 25 -21.26 -18.86 6.25
C CYS A 25 -21.06 -19.92 5.17
N SER A 26 -21.57 -19.68 3.96
CA SER A 26 -21.42 -20.62 2.85
C SER A 26 -19.97 -20.72 2.37
N VAL A 27 -19.16 -19.67 2.55
CA VAL A 27 -17.73 -19.68 2.20
C VAL A 27 -16.92 -20.49 3.22
N CYS A 28 -17.19 -20.36 4.51
CA CYS A 28 -16.53 -21.17 5.54
C CYS A 28 -16.75 -22.67 5.34
N ARG A 29 -17.95 -23.04 4.89
CA ARG A 29 -18.35 -24.43 4.65
C ARG A 29 -17.98 -24.93 3.25
N HIS A 30 -17.39 -24.08 2.42
CA HIS A 30 -17.00 -24.44 1.07
C HIS A 30 -15.72 -25.28 1.10
N ALA A 31 -15.66 -26.35 0.31
CA ALA A 31 -14.47 -27.21 0.23
C ALA A 31 -13.24 -26.44 -0.26
N GLN A 32 -13.45 -25.52 -1.21
CA GLN A 32 -12.42 -24.65 -1.79
C GLN A 32 -12.35 -23.28 -1.11
N ARG A 33 -12.53 -23.23 0.21
CA ARG A 33 -12.52 -21.97 0.98
C ARG A 33 -11.24 -21.17 0.73
N GLU A 34 -10.09 -21.82 0.82
CA GLU A 34 -8.78 -21.15 0.67
C GLU A 34 -8.62 -20.53 -0.72
N GLU A 35 -9.08 -21.23 -1.76
CA GLU A 35 -9.03 -20.72 -3.14
C GLU A 35 -9.96 -19.51 -3.32
N ILE A 36 -11.16 -19.52 -2.72
CA ILE A 36 -12.05 -18.35 -2.70
C ILE A 36 -11.36 -17.16 -2.02
N GLU A 37 -10.72 -17.39 -0.87
CA GLU A 37 -9.98 -16.35 -0.15
C GLU A 37 -8.81 -15.80 -0.99
N GLN A 38 -8.02 -16.67 -1.62
CA GLN A 38 -6.92 -16.27 -2.50
C GLN A 38 -7.40 -15.48 -3.73
N GLU A 39 -8.44 -15.93 -4.41
CA GLU A 39 -9.01 -15.18 -5.54
C GLU A 39 -9.57 -13.83 -5.11
N PHE A 40 -10.13 -13.75 -3.91
CA PHE A 40 -10.57 -12.49 -3.32
C PHE A 40 -9.38 -11.57 -3.01
N LEU A 41 -8.31 -12.09 -2.43
CA LEU A 41 -7.11 -11.32 -2.08
C LEU A 41 -6.34 -10.83 -3.32
N THR A 42 -6.36 -11.58 -4.42
CA THR A 42 -5.70 -11.24 -5.71
C THR A 42 -6.56 -10.36 -6.62
N TRP A 43 -7.56 -9.67 -6.05
CA TRP A 43 -8.42 -8.73 -6.76
C TRP A 43 -9.27 -9.30 -7.91
N LYS A 44 -9.54 -10.61 -7.93
CA LYS A 44 -10.57 -11.13 -8.83
C LYS A 44 -11.93 -10.52 -8.45
N SER A 45 -12.77 -10.31 -9.47
CA SER A 45 -14.11 -9.76 -9.26
C SER A 45 -14.92 -10.70 -8.35
N PRO A 46 -15.55 -10.19 -7.27
CA PRO A 46 -16.44 -10.99 -6.43
C PRO A 46 -17.57 -11.66 -7.20
N ASP A 47 -18.05 -11.05 -8.29
CA ASP A 47 -19.09 -11.65 -9.14
C ASP A 47 -18.56 -12.88 -9.88
N LYS A 48 -17.33 -12.80 -10.38
CA LYS A 48 -16.67 -13.96 -11.02
C LYS A 48 -16.35 -15.07 -10.01
N ILE A 49 -15.92 -14.71 -8.80
CA ILE A 49 -15.69 -15.69 -7.72
C ILE A 49 -17.03 -16.37 -7.36
N ALA A 50 -18.10 -15.59 -7.18
CA ALA A 50 -19.43 -16.09 -6.89
C ALA A 50 -19.93 -17.07 -7.96
N GLU A 51 -19.75 -16.73 -9.24
CA GLU A 51 -20.10 -17.58 -10.37
C GLU A 51 -19.28 -18.88 -10.42
N THR A 52 -17.97 -18.78 -10.19
CA THR A 52 -17.02 -19.91 -10.26
C THR A 52 -17.31 -20.92 -9.15
N PHE A 53 -17.42 -20.47 -7.90
CA PHE A 53 -17.56 -21.33 -6.72
C PHE A 53 -19.01 -21.51 -6.25
N LYS A 54 -19.99 -21.02 -7.02
CA LYS A 54 -21.43 -21.12 -6.70
C LYS A 54 -21.79 -20.62 -5.30
N VAL A 55 -21.14 -19.54 -4.86
CA VAL A 55 -21.43 -18.86 -3.60
C VAL A 55 -22.08 -17.51 -3.86
N CYS A 56 -22.86 -17.00 -2.91
CA CYS A 56 -23.41 -15.65 -3.03
C CYS A 56 -22.31 -14.59 -2.86
N ARG A 57 -22.32 -13.57 -3.71
CA ARG A 57 -21.45 -12.38 -3.63
C ARG A 57 -21.44 -11.76 -2.22
N ASP A 58 -22.61 -11.64 -1.60
CA ASP A 58 -22.73 -11.07 -0.25
C ASP A 58 -22.09 -11.96 0.81
N SER A 59 -22.11 -13.28 0.61
CA SER A 59 -21.42 -14.20 1.51
C SER A 59 -19.91 -14.02 1.44
N ILE A 60 -19.35 -13.71 0.26
CA ILE A 60 -17.91 -13.42 0.11
C ILE A 60 -17.54 -12.19 0.95
N TYR A 61 -18.32 -11.10 0.86
CA TYR A 61 -18.04 -9.89 1.65
C TYR A 61 -18.28 -10.08 3.14
N ARG A 62 -19.31 -10.84 3.54
CA ARG A 62 -19.55 -11.19 4.96
C ARG A 62 -18.41 -12.03 5.52
N HIS A 63 -17.92 -12.99 4.75
CA HIS A 63 -16.76 -13.81 5.09
C HIS A 63 -15.50 -12.95 5.22
N ALA A 64 -15.21 -12.12 4.22
CA ALA A 64 -14.06 -11.22 4.23
C ALA A 64 -14.04 -10.28 5.44
N ARG A 65 -15.20 -9.82 5.91
CA ARG A 65 -15.30 -9.02 7.15
C ARG A 65 -15.10 -9.83 8.42
N ALA A 66 -15.53 -11.08 8.47
CA ALA A 66 -15.38 -11.94 9.64
C ALA A 66 -13.93 -12.44 9.84
N PHE A 67 -13.16 -12.52 8.77
CA PHE A 67 -11.76 -12.96 8.75
C PHE A 67 -10.76 -11.83 8.43
N ASP A 68 -11.19 -10.58 8.49
CA ASP A 68 -10.34 -9.39 8.28
C ASP A 68 -9.58 -9.36 6.93
N LEU A 69 -10.14 -9.97 5.88
CA LEU A 69 -9.51 -10.09 4.55
C LEU A 69 -9.54 -8.80 3.74
N LEU A 70 -10.29 -7.78 4.19
CA LEU A 70 -10.40 -6.50 3.46
C LEU A 70 -9.10 -5.69 3.50
N GLU A 71 -8.37 -5.70 4.62
CA GLU A 71 -7.09 -4.98 4.72
C GLU A 71 -5.99 -5.66 3.88
N PRO A 72 -5.78 -6.98 3.97
CA PRO A 72 -4.86 -7.67 3.06
C PRO A 72 -5.24 -7.50 1.58
N ARG A 73 -6.54 -7.53 1.25
CA ARG A 73 -6.99 -7.24 -0.12
C ARG A 73 -6.57 -5.84 -0.57
N ARG A 74 -6.70 -4.81 0.28
CA ARG A 74 -6.23 -3.45 -0.06
C ARG A 74 -4.72 -3.40 -0.31
N HIS A 75 -3.92 -4.06 0.52
CA HIS A 75 -2.47 -4.16 0.34
C HIS A 75 -2.09 -4.86 -0.98
N ASN A 76 -2.95 -5.76 -1.46
CA ASN A 76 -2.76 -6.46 -2.73
C ASN A 76 -3.26 -5.68 -3.96
N VAL A 77 -3.48 -4.36 -3.89
CA VAL A 77 -3.99 -3.54 -5.02
C VAL A 77 -3.12 -3.61 -6.28
N ARG A 78 -1.83 -3.93 -6.14
CA ARG A 78 -0.91 -4.17 -7.26
C ARG A 78 -1.43 -5.23 -8.23
N PHE A 79 -2.02 -6.32 -7.73
CA PHE A 79 -2.62 -7.36 -8.58
C PHE A 79 -3.77 -6.82 -9.44
N ALA A 80 -4.54 -5.85 -8.94
CA ALA A 80 -5.60 -5.21 -9.73
C ALA A 80 -5.01 -4.38 -10.88
N LEU A 81 -3.95 -3.62 -10.60
CA LEU A 81 -3.29 -2.77 -11.59
C LEU A 81 -2.59 -3.58 -12.67
N GLU A 82 -1.90 -4.67 -12.31
CA GLU A 82 -1.27 -5.59 -13.27
C GLU A 82 -2.29 -6.15 -14.27
N ARG A 83 -3.46 -6.61 -13.79
CA ARG A 83 -4.55 -7.08 -14.67
C ARG A 83 -5.09 -6.01 -15.62
N ILE A 84 -5.06 -4.73 -15.22
CA ILE A 84 -5.44 -3.61 -16.08
C ILE A 84 -4.38 -3.40 -17.16
N ILE A 85 -3.10 -3.45 -16.78
CA ILE A 85 -1.96 -3.29 -17.69
C ILE A 85 -1.95 -4.43 -18.72
N GLU A 86 -2.19 -5.68 -18.32
CA GLU A 86 -2.27 -6.83 -19.23
C GLU A 86 -3.37 -6.65 -20.28
N ARG A 87 -4.55 -6.17 -19.87
CA ARG A 87 -5.69 -5.96 -20.78
C ARG A 87 -5.54 -4.76 -21.71
N ALA A 88 -4.52 -3.91 -21.50
CA ALA A 88 -4.28 -2.74 -22.33
C ALA A 88 -3.93 -3.11 -23.79
N GLY A 89 -3.39 -4.31 -24.03
CA GLY A 89 -3.11 -4.81 -25.38
C GLY A 89 -4.35 -5.30 -26.14
N ASP A 90 -5.41 -5.69 -25.42
CA ASP A 90 -6.55 -6.43 -25.96
C ASP A 90 -7.85 -5.60 -26.06
N VAL A 91 -7.86 -4.39 -25.51
CA VAL A 91 -9.05 -3.53 -25.44
C VAL A 91 -8.70 -2.17 -26.04
N GLU A 92 -9.66 -1.48 -26.68
CA GLU A 92 -9.57 -0.04 -26.99
C GLU A 92 -9.57 0.79 -25.70
N VAL A 93 -8.60 0.55 -24.82
CA VAL A 93 -8.39 1.40 -23.66
C VAL A 93 -7.66 2.63 -24.16
N ASN A 94 -8.15 3.81 -23.79
CA ASN A 94 -7.44 5.05 -24.03
C ASN A 94 -6.01 4.93 -23.47
N ALA A 95 -5.00 5.23 -24.28
CA ALA A 95 -3.58 5.19 -23.89
C ALA A 95 -3.32 5.95 -22.56
N ASN A 96 -4.08 7.02 -22.28
CA ASN A 96 -4.00 7.75 -21.02
C ASN A 96 -4.35 6.91 -19.79
N ALA A 97 -5.32 6.00 -19.88
CA ALA A 97 -5.70 5.13 -18.77
C ALA A 97 -4.57 4.15 -18.44
N VAL A 98 -3.87 3.65 -19.47
CA VAL A 98 -2.71 2.76 -19.32
C VAL A 98 -1.55 3.50 -18.65
N VAL A 99 -1.18 4.67 -19.17
CA VAL A 99 -0.12 5.51 -18.59
C VAL A 99 -0.46 5.88 -17.14
N SER A 100 -1.73 6.18 -16.84
CA SER A 100 -2.20 6.47 -15.48
C SER A 100 -2.09 5.25 -14.55
N ALA A 101 -2.41 4.05 -15.04
CA ALA A 101 -2.27 2.82 -14.26
C ALA A 101 -0.79 2.53 -13.94
N VAL A 102 0.09 2.64 -14.94
CA VAL A 102 1.55 2.49 -14.76
C VAL A 102 2.11 3.52 -13.78
N ALA A 103 1.72 4.79 -13.91
CA ALA A 103 2.13 5.87 -13.01
C ALA A 103 1.58 5.70 -11.59
N THR A 104 0.43 5.05 -11.42
CA THR A 104 -0.12 4.72 -10.10
C THR A 104 0.63 3.53 -9.49
N TYR A 105 0.91 2.49 -10.28
CA TYR A 105 1.64 1.31 -9.84
C TYR A 105 3.05 1.66 -9.34
N SER A 106 3.77 2.53 -10.05
CA SER A 106 5.13 2.96 -9.67
C SER A 106 5.20 3.71 -8.34
N LYS A 107 4.08 4.25 -7.86
CA LYS A 107 3.98 4.96 -6.57
C LYS A 107 3.62 4.05 -5.41
N LEU A 108 3.38 2.76 -5.63
CA LEU A 108 3.07 1.82 -4.55
C LEU A 108 4.33 1.15 -4.01
N ASN A 109 4.44 0.93 -2.69
CA ASN A 109 5.48 0.08 -2.10
C ASN A 109 5.14 -1.42 -2.20
N GLY A 110 6.06 -2.29 -1.77
CA GLY A 110 5.88 -3.75 -1.77
C GLY A 110 4.59 -4.25 -1.11
N SER A 111 4.01 -3.46 -0.21
CA SER A 111 2.75 -3.75 0.48
C SER A 111 1.53 -3.02 -0.11
N GLY A 112 1.65 -2.42 -1.31
CA GLY A 112 0.56 -1.74 -2.01
C GLY A 112 0.10 -0.43 -1.37
N GLN A 113 0.87 0.12 -0.43
CA GLN A 113 0.63 1.44 0.13
C GLN A 113 1.25 2.50 -0.77
N TRP A 114 0.60 3.66 -0.86
CA TRP A 114 1.11 4.79 -1.63
C TRP A 114 2.35 5.35 -0.95
N ILE A 115 3.49 5.28 -1.63
CA ILE A 115 4.68 6.03 -1.27
C ILE A 115 4.44 7.43 -1.82
N ASP A 116 4.08 8.37 -0.93
CA ASP A 116 4.32 9.76 -1.28
C ASP A 116 5.83 9.92 -1.34
N ARG A 117 6.40 9.90 -2.55
CA ARG A 117 7.81 10.27 -2.77
C ARG A 117 7.92 11.79 -2.63
N ARG A 118 7.48 12.32 -1.49
CA ARG A 118 7.97 13.56 -0.92
C ARG A 118 9.04 13.19 0.10
N GLU A 119 10.14 12.62 -0.40
CA GLU A 119 11.43 13.17 0.01
C GLU A 119 11.62 14.47 -0.77
N THR A 120 10.72 15.43 -0.56
CA THR A 120 11.11 16.81 -0.81
C THR A 120 11.98 17.12 0.38
N ILE A 121 13.26 16.82 0.23
CA ILE A 121 14.31 17.34 1.09
C ILE A 121 14.03 18.84 1.18
N ASP A 122 13.51 19.28 2.32
CA ASP A 122 13.27 20.70 2.55
C ASP A 122 14.64 21.33 2.80
N LEU A 123 15.26 21.79 1.71
CA LEU A 123 16.55 22.47 1.77
C LEU A 123 16.50 23.68 2.70
N ASN A 124 15.33 24.28 2.91
CA ASN A 124 15.17 25.40 3.80
C ASN A 124 15.26 24.97 5.28
N ASP A 125 14.68 23.81 5.64
CA ASP A 125 14.87 23.20 6.97
C ASP A 125 16.34 22.79 7.18
N MET A 126 16.99 22.27 6.14
CA MET A 126 18.42 21.94 6.20
C MET A 126 19.26 23.18 6.54
N PHE A 127 19.06 24.30 5.84
CA PHE A 127 19.78 25.55 6.10
C PHE A 127 19.46 26.13 7.47
N ALA A 128 18.20 26.02 7.94
CA ALA A 128 17.78 26.51 9.24
C ALA A 128 18.43 25.75 10.43
N ARG A 129 18.77 24.48 10.22
CA ARG A 129 19.39 23.61 11.24
C ARG A 129 20.92 23.62 11.20
N MET A 130 21.50 24.29 10.22
CA MET A 130 22.94 24.34 10.00
C MET A 130 23.59 25.39 10.92
N THR A 131 24.73 25.04 11.53
CA THR A 131 25.55 26.01 12.27
C THR A 131 26.29 26.95 11.32
N GLU A 132 26.76 28.11 11.81
CA GLU A 132 27.53 29.06 10.99
C GLU A 132 28.78 28.42 10.37
N ASP A 133 29.48 27.55 11.11
CA ASP A 133 30.65 26.82 10.63
C ASP A 133 30.32 25.81 9.53
N GLU A 134 29.18 25.14 9.63
CA GLU A 134 28.68 24.21 8.60
C GLU A 134 28.23 24.98 7.36
N MET A 135 27.58 26.14 7.53
CA MET A 135 27.16 27.02 6.44
C MET A 135 28.37 27.61 5.70
N GLY A 136 29.41 27.99 6.42
CA GLY A 136 30.67 28.45 5.84
C GLY A 136 31.37 27.36 5.02
N ARG A 137 31.37 26.11 5.51
CA ARG A 137 31.92 24.95 4.78
C ARG A 137 31.10 24.61 3.54
N TYR A 138 29.77 24.69 3.61
CA TYR A 138 28.91 24.53 2.46
C TYR A 138 29.13 25.62 1.40
N ALA A 139 29.13 26.89 1.79
CA ALA A 139 29.29 28.01 0.87
C ALA A 139 30.66 28.06 0.18
N SER A 140 31.73 27.61 0.86
CA SER A 140 33.09 27.64 0.34
C SER A 140 33.52 26.35 -0.39
N LYS A 141 33.08 25.17 0.08
CA LYS A 141 33.56 23.87 -0.39
C LYS A 141 32.45 22.94 -0.90
N GLY A 142 31.18 23.30 -0.75
CA GLY A 142 30.04 22.46 -1.12
C GLY A 142 29.83 21.25 -0.19
N GLU A 143 30.41 21.27 1.02
CA GLU A 143 30.31 20.17 1.97
C GLU A 143 28.96 20.20 2.70
N LEU A 144 28.24 19.08 2.69
CA LEU A 144 26.98 18.93 3.44
C LEU A 144 27.25 18.41 4.86
N PRO A 145 26.44 18.83 5.86
CA PRO A 145 26.58 18.32 7.22
C PRO A 145 26.39 16.80 7.30
N THR A 146 27.14 16.15 8.19
CA THR A 146 27.13 14.69 8.37
C THR A 146 25.78 14.16 8.88
N TRP A 147 25.07 14.96 9.67
CA TRP A 147 23.72 14.63 10.13
C TRP A 147 22.67 14.64 9.00
N PHE A 148 22.96 15.34 7.89
CA PHE A 148 22.08 15.41 6.73
C PHE A 148 22.39 14.30 5.72
N THR A 149 23.67 13.97 5.50
CA THR A 149 24.07 12.88 4.60
C THR A 149 23.63 11.50 5.12
N SER A 150 23.47 11.33 6.43
CA SER A 150 22.87 10.13 7.03
C SER A 150 21.41 9.88 6.62
N VAL A 151 20.68 10.92 6.18
CA VAL A 151 19.28 10.81 5.72
C VAL A 151 19.23 10.50 4.22
N VAL A 152 20.16 11.06 3.44
CA VAL A 152 20.23 10.87 1.96
C VAL A 152 20.85 9.52 1.58
N GLY A 153 21.64 8.90 2.48
CA GLY A 153 22.44 7.70 2.22
C GLY A 153 21.69 6.37 2.01
N ALA A 154 20.35 6.33 2.07
CA ALA A 154 19.60 5.09 1.81
C ALA A 154 19.46 4.74 0.31
N THR A 155 20.00 5.57 -0.59
CA THR A 155 20.15 5.21 -2.00
C THR A 155 21.62 5.33 -2.40
N GLU A 156 22.38 4.24 -2.30
CA GLU A 156 23.69 4.14 -2.93
C GLU A 156 23.52 4.31 -4.45
N THR A 157 23.79 5.51 -4.96
CA THR A 157 23.99 5.74 -6.38
C THR A 157 25.32 5.12 -6.79
N ASN A 158 25.26 3.87 -7.24
CA ASN A 158 26.31 3.25 -8.04
C ASN A 158 26.40 3.98 -9.39
N SER A 159 27.08 5.12 -9.43
CA SER A 159 27.58 5.68 -10.69
C SER A 159 28.97 5.11 -10.93
N GLN A 160 29.02 4.04 -11.72
CA GLN A 160 30.24 3.54 -12.34
C GLN A 160 30.94 4.70 -13.08
N ARG A 161 32.05 5.15 -12.50
CA ARG A 161 33.04 6.00 -13.15
C ARG A 161 33.76 5.15 -14.19
N GLY A 162 33.28 5.19 -15.44
CA GLY A 162 34.02 4.71 -16.59
C GLY A 162 35.31 5.52 -16.74
N LYS A 163 36.42 4.99 -16.25
CA LYS A 163 37.76 5.37 -16.69
C LYS A 163 37.99 4.65 -18.02
N ASN A 164 37.94 5.38 -19.14
CA ASN A 164 38.64 4.97 -20.34
C ASN A 164 39.89 5.84 -20.46
N GLU A 165 41.03 5.17 -20.33
CA GLU A 165 42.37 5.67 -20.65
C GLU A 165 42.49 5.94 -22.16
N ARG A 166 43.09 7.07 -22.50
CA ARG A 166 44.00 7.24 -23.63
C ARG A 166 45.07 8.26 -23.26
#